data_AF-A0A6A8APU9-F1
#
_entry.id   AF-A0A6A8APU9-F1
#
_cell.length_a   1.000
_cell.length_b   1.000
_cell.length_c   1.000
_cell.angle_alpha   90.00
_cell.angle_beta   90.00
_cell.angle_gamma   90.00
#
_symmetry.space_group_name_H-M   'P 1'
#
loop_
_entity.id
_entity.type
_entity.pdbx_description
1 polymer ?
#
loop_
_entity_poly.entity_id
_entity_poly.type
_entity_poly.pdbx_seq_one_letter_code
_entity_poly.pdbx_strand_id
1 'polypeptide(L)'
;MRRLVSNGCNLIFTTGGLGPTHDDKTLLGVANAFDLPMGVNNQALEIVTRQYTDLHQRGVIEHARMTAPRRKMAILPKGASPLDNRVGGAPGVILDIEGAQIICLPGVPGELMWIFDNQVLQLLKSKVEGAFAEDIIYLPLRDESTLAPIIDDVMKDIPGVYIKSMVKPYGESGIRLWISAGGQCPRRRWRRR
;
A
#
# COMPACT_ATOMS: atom_id res chain seq x y z
N MET A 1 -4.44 -0.48 17.43
CA MET A 1 -5.56 -1.00 16.61
C MET A 1 -6.93 -0.61 17.16
N ARG A 2 -7.36 -1.09 18.34
CA ARG A 2 -8.69 -0.74 18.91
C ARG A 2 -9.03 0.75 18.83
N ARG A 3 -8.12 1.60 19.28
CA ARG A 3 -8.30 3.07 19.24
C ARG A 3 -8.58 3.63 17.84
N LEU A 4 -7.96 3.08 16.80
CA LEU A 4 -8.19 3.54 15.43
C LEU A 4 -9.59 3.14 14.95
N VAL A 5 -9.97 1.88 15.20
CA VAL A 5 -11.31 1.37 14.87
C VAL A 5 -12.39 2.14 15.64
N SER A 6 -12.23 2.33 16.95
CA SER A 6 -13.17 3.09 17.77
C SER A 6 -13.29 4.56 17.37
N ASN A 7 -12.25 5.12 16.74
CA ASN A 7 -12.25 6.49 16.22
C ASN A 7 -12.83 6.58 14.79
N GLY A 8 -13.41 5.49 14.26
CA GLY A 8 -14.04 5.48 12.94
C GLY A 8 -13.09 5.24 11.77
N CYS A 9 -11.86 4.77 12.00
CA CYS A 9 -10.99 4.37 10.88
C CYS A 9 -11.50 3.07 10.24
N ASN A 10 -12.03 3.15 9.02
CA ASN A 10 -12.55 1.98 8.28
C ASN A 10 -11.48 1.24 7.48
N LEU A 11 -10.28 1.81 7.33
CA LEU A 11 -9.17 1.21 6.61
C LEU A 11 -7.87 1.49 7.36
N ILE A 12 -7.14 0.45 7.73
CA ILE A 12 -5.91 0.55 8.51
C ILE A 12 -4.82 -0.28 7.84
N PHE A 13 -3.69 0.37 7.55
CA PHE A 13 -2.49 -0.29 7.05
C PHE A 13 -1.44 -0.44 8.15
N THR A 14 -0.75 -1.56 8.17
CA THR A 14 0.49 -1.75 8.94
C THR A 14 1.54 -2.37 8.05
N THR A 15 2.80 -2.01 8.25
CA THR A 15 3.92 -2.57 7.49
C THR A 15 4.97 -3.13 8.44
N GLY A 16 5.53 -4.31 8.11
CA GLY A 16 6.56 -4.96 8.92
C GLY A 16 6.03 -5.88 10.01
N GLY A 17 6.92 -6.66 10.61
CA GLY A 17 6.60 -7.58 11.70
C GLY A 17 5.81 -8.83 11.30
N LEU A 18 5.94 -9.27 10.04
CA LEU A 18 5.28 -10.46 9.46
C LEU A 18 6.22 -11.63 9.14
N GLY A 19 7.52 -11.43 9.35
CA GLY A 19 8.53 -12.41 9.00
C GLY A 19 8.59 -13.62 9.97
N PRO A 20 9.63 -14.45 9.80
CA PRO A 20 9.79 -15.68 10.55
C PRO A 20 10.47 -15.48 11.92
N THR A 21 11.00 -14.28 12.23
CA THR A 21 11.80 -14.07 13.46
C THR A 21 10.90 -13.82 14.67
N HIS A 22 11.44 -13.90 15.89
CA HIS A 22 10.64 -13.86 17.13
C HIS A 22 10.06 -12.46 17.43
N ASP A 23 10.71 -11.41 16.93
CA ASP A 23 10.33 -10.00 17.02
C ASP A 23 9.25 -9.61 16.01
N ASP A 24 9.00 -10.43 14.98
CA ASP A 24 7.83 -10.29 14.10
C ASP A 24 6.53 -10.59 14.87
N LYS A 25 5.91 -9.54 15.40
CA LYS A 25 4.75 -9.60 16.32
C LYS A 25 3.51 -8.87 15.82
N THR A 26 3.49 -8.36 14.59
CA THR A 26 2.36 -7.53 14.09
C THR A 26 1.03 -8.27 14.16
N LEU A 27 0.96 -9.51 13.64
CA LEU A 27 -0.27 -10.29 13.64
C LEU A 27 -0.71 -10.70 15.05
N LEU A 28 0.24 -10.99 15.94
CA LEU A 28 -0.05 -11.24 17.35
C LEU A 28 -0.61 -9.98 18.02
N GLY A 29 -0.07 -8.81 17.70
CA GLY A 29 -0.57 -7.52 18.16
C GLY A 29 -1.99 -7.25 17.69
N VAL A 30 -2.32 -7.57 16.43
CA VAL A 30 -3.69 -7.48 15.91
C VAL A 30 -4.61 -8.47 16.64
N ALA A 31 -4.19 -9.72 16.80
CA ALA A 31 -4.98 -10.72 17.50
C ALA A 31 -5.30 -10.32 18.94
N ASN A 32 -4.28 -9.91 19.71
CA ASN A 32 -4.46 -9.44 21.08
C ASN A 32 -5.33 -8.18 21.13
N ALA A 33 -5.17 -7.29 20.15
CA ALA A 33 -6.00 -6.09 20.05
C ALA A 33 -7.48 -6.40 19.75
N PHE A 34 -7.89 -7.63 19.44
CA PHE A 34 -9.31 -7.96 19.24
C PHE A 34 -9.70 -9.29 19.89
N ASP A 35 -8.88 -9.78 20.83
CA ASP A 35 -9.07 -11.05 21.54
C ASP A 35 -9.32 -12.24 20.58
N LEU A 36 -8.62 -12.25 19.44
CA LEU A 36 -8.76 -13.28 18.41
C LEU A 36 -7.82 -14.47 18.69
N PRO A 37 -8.30 -15.71 18.57
CA PRO A 37 -7.43 -16.87 18.64
C PRO A 37 -6.51 -16.92 17.41
N MET A 38 -5.27 -17.36 17.61
CA MET A 38 -4.27 -17.57 16.56
C MET A 38 -4.25 -19.04 16.14
N GLY A 39 -4.18 -19.30 14.84
CA GLY A 39 -4.15 -20.65 14.30
C GLY A 39 -3.48 -20.73 12.94
N VAL A 40 -3.12 -21.94 12.53
CA VAL A 40 -2.53 -22.17 11.21
C VAL A 40 -3.61 -21.98 10.16
N ASN A 41 -3.35 -21.09 9.21
CA ASN A 41 -4.16 -20.90 8.02
C ASN A 41 -3.56 -21.71 6.87
N ASN A 42 -4.34 -22.62 6.29
CA ASN A 42 -3.86 -23.52 5.24
C ASN A 42 -3.47 -22.76 3.95
N GLN A 43 -4.22 -21.73 3.56
CA GLN A 43 -3.89 -20.92 2.38
C GLN A 43 -2.57 -20.15 2.60
N ALA A 44 -2.36 -19.63 3.81
CA ALA A 44 -1.11 -18.97 4.17
C ALA A 44 0.06 -19.97 4.14
N LEU A 45 -0.16 -21.18 4.65
CA LEU A 45 0.83 -22.25 4.62
C LEU A 45 1.19 -22.66 3.20
N GLU A 46 0.21 -22.74 2.29
CA GLU A 46 0.43 -23.00 0.87
C GLU A 46 1.27 -21.90 0.22
N ILE A 47 0.95 -20.62 0.46
CA ILE A 47 1.73 -19.48 -0.03
C ILE A 47 3.19 -19.59 0.46
N VAL A 48 3.40 -19.77 1.76
CA VAL A 48 4.74 -19.89 2.34
C VAL A 48 5.50 -21.09 1.73
N THR A 49 4.84 -22.25 1.62
CA THR A 49 5.44 -23.47 1.08
C THR A 49 5.87 -23.28 -0.37
N ARG A 50 4.99 -22.70 -1.20
CA ARG A 50 5.28 -22.37 -2.59
C ARG A 50 6.47 -21.42 -2.69
N GLN A 51 6.46 -20.33 -1.93
CA GLN A 51 7.54 -19.34 -1.99
C GLN A 51 8.91 -19.91 -1.62
N TYR A 52 9.00 -20.74 -0.57
CA TYR A 52 10.27 -21.39 -0.23
C TYR A 52 10.69 -22.45 -1.26
N THR A 53 9.74 -23.07 -1.95
CA THR A 53 10.03 -23.98 -3.06
C THR A 53 10.62 -23.21 -4.25
N ASP A 54 9.99 -22.11 -4.65
CA ASP A 54 10.42 -21.27 -5.76
C ASP A 54 11.79 -20.63 -5.48
N LEU A 55 12.02 -20.14 -4.26
CA LEU A 55 13.32 -19.57 -3.85
C LEU A 55 14.44 -20.62 -3.92
N HIS A 56 14.16 -21.87 -3.55
CA HIS A 56 15.12 -22.95 -3.65
C HIS A 56 15.42 -23.33 -5.09
N GLN A 57 14.38 -23.45 -5.94
CA GLN A 57 14.55 -23.73 -7.37
C GLN A 57 15.37 -22.65 -8.10
N ARG A 58 15.26 -21.40 -7.65
CA ARG A 58 16.05 -20.27 -8.16
C ARG A 58 17.48 -20.20 -7.58
N GLY A 59 17.86 -21.12 -6.70
CA GLY A 59 19.17 -21.13 -6.05
C GLY A 59 19.39 -20.01 -5.03
N VAL A 60 18.33 -19.33 -4.58
CA VAL A 60 18.42 -18.22 -3.61
C VAL A 60 18.65 -18.74 -2.19
N ILE A 61 18.17 -19.95 -1.89
CA ILE A 61 18.31 -20.60 -0.59
C ILE A 61 18.71 -22.07 -0.73
N GLU A 62 19.37 -22.59 0.31
CA GLU A 62 19.89 -23.97 0.33
C GLU A 62 18.79 -25.04 0.27
N HIS A 63 17.64 -24.82 0.92
CA HIS A 63 16.57 -25.82 0.95
C HIS A 63 15.16 -25.22 1.10
N ALA A 64 14.16 -25.92 0.54
CA ALA A 64 12.75 -25.59 0.63
C ALA A 64 12.03 -26.10 1.90
N ARG A 65 12.72 -26.86 2.78
CA ARG A 65 12.10 -27.50 3.97
C ARG A 65 11.26 -26.53 4.79
N MET A 66 10.04 -26.93 5.15
CA MET A 66 9.20 -26.17 6.08
C MET A 66 9.76 -26.28 7.51
N THR A 67 10.35 -25.19 8.02
CA THR A 67 10.85 -25.10 9.40
C THR A 67 9.81 -24.44 10.31
N ALA A 68 9.97 -24.52 11.63
CA ALA A 68 9.05 -23.87 12.56
C ALA A 68 8.97 -22.33 12.36
N PRO A 69 10.09 -21.60 12.14
CA PRO A 69 10.03 -20.17 11.79
C PRO A 69 9.27 -19.89 10.49
N ARG A 70 9.39 -20.75 9.46
CA ARG A 70 8.64 -20.60 8.21
C ARG A 70 7.15 -20.84 8.44
N ARG A 71 6.82 -21.91 9.17
CA ARG A 71 5.43 -22.25 9.54
C ARG A 71 4.78 -21.16 10.40
N LYS A 72 5.55 -20.43 11.21
CA LYS A 72 5.05 -19.29 12.00
C LYS A 72 4.35 -18.24 11.11
N MET A 73 4.86 -17.97 9.92
CA MET A 73 4.28 -16.99 8.98
C MET A 73 2.89 -17.41 8.45
N ALA A 74 2.50 -18.68 8.63
CA ALA A 74 1.17 -19.18 8.32
C ALA A 74 0.22 -19.18 9.53
N ILE A 75 0.67 -18.75 10.72
CA ILE A 75 -0.18 -18.62 11.90
C ILE A 75 -0.83 -17.24 11.87
N LEU A 76 -2.13 -17.21 11.61
CA LEU A 76 -2.91 -15.97 11.46
C LEU A 76 -3.99 -15.87 12.55
N PRO A 77 -4.47 -14.65 12.85
CA PRO A 77 -5.66 -14.47 13.68
C PRO A 77 -6.88 -15.08 13.00
N LYS A 78 -7.82 -15.62 13.78
CA LYS A 78 -9.08 -16.17 13.24
C LYS A 78 -9.85 -15.10 12.46
N GLY A 79 -10.36 -15.48 11.29
CA GLY A 79 -11.06 -14.58 10.37
C GLY A 79 -10.14 -13.82 9.42
N ALA A 80 -8.82 -13.94 9.57
CA ALA A 80 -7.86 -13.37 8.64
C ALA A 80 -7.77 -14.15 7.33
N SER A 81 -7.62 -13.43 6.22
CA SER A 81 -7.32 -13.98 4.91
C SER A 81 -5.90 -13.60 4.50
N PRO A 82 -5.06 -14.54 4.04
CA PRO A 82 -3.74 -14.22 3.52
C PRO A 82 -3.85 -13.56 2.15
N LEU A 83 -2.96 -12.60 1.90
CA LEU A 83 -2.68 -12.06 0.58
C LEU A 83 -1.44 -12.76 0.04
N ASP A 84 -1.49 -13.13 -1.25
CA ASP A 84 -0.37 -13.77 -1.92
C ASP A 84 0.89 -12.90 -1.81
N ASN A 85 2.07 -13.50 -1.89
CA ASN A 85 3.34 -12.79 -2.03
C ASN A 85 4.23 -13.61 -2.97
N ARG A 86 4.65 -13.03 -4.09
CA ARG A 86 5.56 -13.70 -5.05
C ARG A 86 7.00 -13.19 -5.01
N VAL A 87 7.28 -12.21 -4.16
CA VAL A 87 8.62 -11.62 -4.02
C VAL A 87 9.36 -12.20 -2.83
N GLY A 88 8.69 -12.34 -1.68
CA GLY A 88 9.29 -12.88 -0.46
C GLY A 88 8.50 -14.03 0.14
N GLY A 89 8.81 -14.35 1.41
CA GLY A 89 8.29 -15.53 2.09
C GLY A 89 7.04 -15.29 2.93
N ALA A 90 6.84 -14.08 3.44
CA ALA A 90 5.72 -13.76 4.34
C ALA A 90 4.49 -13.32 3.54
N PRO A 91 3.32 -13.96 3.68
CA PRO A 91 2.10 -13.45 3.07
C PRO A 91 1.70 -12.10 3.70
N GLY A 92 1.03 -11.26 2.90
CA GLY A 92 0.26 -10.17 3.50
C GLY A 92 -0.98 -10.74 4.20
N VAL A 93 -1.66 -9.95 5.01
CA VAL A 93 -2.84 -10.41 5.74
C VAL A 93 -3.91 -9.34 5.74
N ILE A 94 -5.16 -9.73 5.50
CA ILE A 94 -6.32 -8.86 5.59
C ILE A 94 -7.33 -9.41 6.60
N LEU A 95 -7.90 -8.53 7.42
CA LEU A 95 -8.97 -8.83 8.38
C LEU A 95 -10.06 -7.78 8.27
N ASP A 96 -11.31 -8.21 8.32
CA ASP A 96 -12.45 -7.31 8.49
C ASP A 96 -12.95 -7.44 9.93
N ILE A 97 -12.82 -6.37 10.71
CA ILE A 97 -13.17 -6.32 12.15
C ILE A 97 -14.00 -5.07 12.41
N GLU A 98 -15.22 -5.25 12.94
CA GLU A 98 -16.09 -4.15 13.37
C GLU A 98 -16.32 -3.08 12.26
N GLY A 99 -16.38 -3.50 10.99
CA GLY A 99 -16.55 -2.59 9.84
C GLY A 99 -15.27 -1.86 9.41
N ALA A 100 -14.12 -2.17 10.02
CA ALA A 100 -12.80 -1.72 9.60
C ALA A 100 -12.02 -2.84 8.91
N GLN A 101 -11.40 -2.52 7.78
CA GLN A 101 -10.50 -3.41 7.07
C GLN A 101 -9.06 -3.14 7.50
N ILE A 102 -8.42 -4.15 8.06
CA ILE A 102 -7.04 -4.12 8.54
C ILE A 102 -6.17 -4.89 7.55
N ILE A 103 -5.19 -4.21 6.96
CA ILE A 103 -4.27 -4.77 5.98
C ILE A 103 -2.85 -4.70 6.54
N CYS A 104 -2.28 -5.87 6.84
CA CYS A 104 -0.91 -6.03 7.27
C CYS A 104 -0.03 -6.44 6.09
N LEU A 105 0.98 -5.63 5.79
CA LEU A 105 1.92 -5.85 4.69
C LEU A 105 3.34 -6.11 5.22
N PRO A 106 4.19 -6.83 4.46
CA PRO A 106 5.59 -7.02 4.81
C PRO A 106 6.35 -5.69 4.93
N GLY A 107 7.47 -5.70 5.66
CA GLY A 107 8.31 -4.49 5.82
C GLY A 107 9.28 -4.28 4.66
N VAL A 108 9.57 -5.33 3.89
CA VAL A 108 10.47 -5.25 2.73
C VAL A 108 9.75 -4.51 1.59
N PRO A 109 10.28 -3.38 1.09
CA PRO A 109 9.58 -2.54 0.12
C PRO A 109 9.14 -3.29 -1.15
N GLY A 110 9.99 -4.16 -1.70
CA GLY A 110 9.64 -4.93 -2.89
C GLY A 110 8.48 -5.91 -2.69
N GLU A 111 8.40 -6.53 -1.50
CA GLU A 111 7.29 -7.42 -1.14
C GLU A 111 6.00 -6.62 -0.94
N LEU A 112 6.08 -5.53 -0.17
CA LEU A 112 4.96 -4.64 0.08
C LEU A 112 4.35 -4.14 -1.23
N MET A 113 5.18 -3.59 -2.12
CA MET A 113 4.70 -3.03 -3.39
C MET A 113 4.05 -4.10 -4.27
N TRP A 114 4.63 -5.30 -4.33
CA TRP A 114 4.02 -6.39 -5.11
C TRP A 114 2.63 -6.75 -4.60
N ILE A 115 2.46 -6.92 -3.29
CA ILE A 115 1.15 -7.22 -2.69
C ILE A 115 0.18 -6.06 -2.92
N PHE A 116 0.67 -4.83 -2.75
CA PHE A 116 -0.14 -3.64 -2.90
C PHE A 116 -0.68 -3.51 -4.32
N ASP A 117 0.18 -3.52 -5.33
CA ASP A 117 -0.19 -3.27 -6.72
C ASP A 117 -1.08 -4.38 -7.30
N ASN A 118 -0.83 -5.64 -6.91
CA ASN A 118 -1.52 -6.80 -7.48
C ASN A 118 -2.81 -7.16 -6.76
N GLN A 119 -2.93 -6.89 -5.45
CA GLN A 119 -4.08 -7.34 -4.65
C GLN A 119 -4.77 -6.18 -3.94
N VAL A 120 -4.05 -5.41 -3.13
CA VAL A 120 -4.67 -4.33 -2.32
C VAL A 120 -5.29 -3.27 -3.21
N LEU A 121 -4.59 -2.83 -4.26
CA LEU A 121 -5.06 -1.78 -5.14
C LEU A 121 -6.38 -2.16 -5.83
N GLN A 122 -6.56 -3.43 -6.19
CA GLN A 122 -7.82 -3.91 -6.77
C GLN A 122 -8.96 -3.89 -5.74
N LEU A 123 -8.67 -4.26 -4.48
CA LEU A 123 -9.61 -4.17 -3.37
C LEU A 123 -10.01 -2.72 -3.06
N LEU A 124 -9.09 -1.77 -3.19
CA LEU A 124 -9.37 -0.35 -2.94
C LEU A 124 -10.11 0.31 -4.10
N LYS A 125 -9.79 -0.05 -5.35
CA LYS A 125 -10.45 0.50 -6.54
C LYS A 125 -11.97 0.27 -6.54
N SER A 126 -12.44 -0.84 -5.95
CA SER A 126 -13.88 -1.10 -5.82
C SER A 126 -14.55 -0.29 -4.71
N LYS A 127 -13.78 0.35 -3.82
CA LYS A 127 -14.26 1.11 -2.66
C LYS A 127 -14.12 2.63 -2.81
N VAL A 128 -13.41 3.10 -3.83
CA VAL A 128 -13.17 4.53 -4.07
C VAL A 128 -14.00 4.98 -5.26
N GLU A 129 -14.78 6.04 -5.04
CA GLU A 129 -15.43 6.78 -6.12
C GLU A 129 -14.58 8.00 -6.50
N GLY A 130 -14.56 8.33 -7.79
CA GLY A 130 -13.80 9.47 -8.30
C GLY A 130 -12.55 9.09 -9.09
N ALA A 131 -11.83 10.11 -9.52
CA ALA A 131 -10.55 10.00 -10.21
C ALA A 131 -9.61 11.03 -9.58
N PHE A 132 -8.35 10.63 -9.45
CA PHE A 132 -7.26 11.50 -9.07
C PHE A 132 -6.19 11.39 -10.15
N ALA A 133 -5.70 12.54 -10.60
CA ALA A 133 -4.59 12.64 -11.53
C ALA A 133 -3.57 13.63 -10.99
N GLU A 134 -2.31 13.37 -11.30
CA GLU A 134 -1.20 14.21 -10.89
C GLU A 134 -0.21 14.29 -12.04
N ASP A 135 0.30 15.49 -12.29
CA ASP A 135 1.32 15.74 -13.30
C ASP A 135 2.29 16.82 -12.82
N ILE A 136 3.50 16.79 -13.37
CA ILE A 136 4.56 17.74 -13.05
C ILE A 136 5.02 18.43 -14.32
N ILE A 137 4.76 19.74 -14.41
CA ILE A 137 5.23 20.57 -15.50
C ILE A 137 6.54 21.26 -15.09
N TYR A 138 7.52 21.24 -16.00
CA TYR A 138 8.80 21.91 -15.83
C TYR A 138 8.81 23.19 -16.67
N LEU A 139 9.01 24.33 -16.02
CA LEU A 139 9.07 25.63 -16.68
C LEU A 139 10.49 26.20 -16.57
N PRO A 140 11.09 26.70 -17.67
CA PRO A 140 12.40 27.36 -17.66
C PRO A 140 12.33 28.78 -17.08
N LEU A 141 11.45 29.00 -16.10
CA LEU A 141 11.27 30.27 -15.42
C LEU A 141 12.14 30.32 -14.15
N ARG A 142 12.53 31.53 -13.78
CA ARG A 142 13.35 31.79 -12.59
C ARG A 142 12.62 32.62 -11.52
N ASP A 143 11.51 33.25 -11.90
CA ASP A 143 10.70 34.09 -11.03
C ASP A 143 9.33 33.45 -10.84
N GLU A 144 9.12 32.85 -9.67
CA GLU A 144 7.88 32.21 -9.27
C GLU A 144 6.72 33.20 -9.15
N SER A 145 6.99 34.46 -8.80
CA SER A 145 5.95 35.46 -8.60
C SER A 145 5.14 35.74 -9.86
N THR A 146 5.74 35.52 -11.04
CA THR A 146 5.05 35.63 -12.34
C THR A 146 3.97 34.57 -12.56
N LEU A 147 4.08 33.42 -11.89
CA LEU A 147 3.13 32.31 -11.99
C LEU A 147 2.00 32.43 -10.96
N ALA A 148 2.23 33.13 -9.85
CA ALA A 148 1.27 33.20 -8.74
C ALA A 148 -0.14 33.65 -9.17
N PRO A 149 -0.33 34.71 -9.99
CA PRO A 149 -1.67 35.10 -10.44
C PRO A 149 -2.35 34.01 -11.30
N ILE A 150 -1.58 33.36 -12.19
CA ILE A 150 -2.10 32.32 -13.08
C ILE A 150 -2.52 31.08 -12.27
N ILE A 151 -1.69 30.70 -11.29
CA ILE A 151 -1.99 29.59 -10.36
C ILE A 151 -3.28 29.88 -9.59
N ASP A 152 -3.40 31.09 -9.04
CA ASP A 152 -4.56 31.50 -8.27
C ASP A 152 -5.84 31.48 -9.11
N ASP A 153 -5.79 31.97 -10.35
CA ASP A 153 -6.93 31.97 -11.25
C ASP A 153 -7.36 30.54 -11.61
N VAL A 154 -6.41 29.66 -11.96
CA VAL A 154 -6.73 28.25 -12.28
C VAL A 154 -7.33 27.51 -11.08
N MET A 155 -6.78 27.71 -9.87
CA MET A 155 -7.30 27.06 -8.66
C MET A 155 -8.68 27.59 -8.24
N LYS A 156 -9.02 28.85 -8.56
CA LYS A 156 -10.37 29.40 -8.36
C LYS A 156 -11.37 28.88 -9.40
N ASP A 157 -10.96 28.82 -10.66
CA ASP A 157 -11.86 28.50 -11.77
C ASP A 157 -12.12 26.99 -11.92
N ILE A 158 -11.23 26.14 -11.43
CA ILE A 158 -11.32 24.68 -11.59
C ILE A 158 -11.36 23.99 -10.21
N PRO A 159 -12.57 23.81 -9.63
CA PRO A 159 -12.73 23.06 -8.39
C PRO A 159 -12.15 21.65 -8.48
N GLY A 160 -11.38 21.27 -7.46
CA GLY A 160 -10.71 19.97 -7.40
C GLY A 160 -9.30 19.95 -7.98
N VAL A 161 -8.83 21.05 -8.58
CA VAL A 161 -7.43 21.24 -8.97
C VAL A 161 -6.66 21.96 -7.88
N TYR A 162 -5.46 21.47 -7.59
CA TYR A 162 -4.47 22.10 -6.72
C TYR A 162 -3.14 22.19 -7.44
N ILE A 163 -2.53 23.37 -7.42
CA ILE A 163 -1.23 23.62 -8.05
C ILE A 163 -0.25 24.12 -7.00
N LYS A 164 0.93 23.49 -6.96
CA LYS A 164 2.04 23.91 -6.11
C LYS A 164 3.26 24.19 -6.96
N SER A 165 3.81 25.39 -6.84
CA SER A 165 5.12 25.75 -7.36
C SER A 165 6.23 25.30 -6.39
N MET A 166 7.30 24.75 -6.96
CA MET A 166 8.50 24.36 -6.24
C MET A 166 9.73 24.85 -6.99
N VAL A 167 10.42 25.83 -6.41
CA VAL A 167 11.72 26.29 -6.88
C VAL A 167 12.76 25.21 -6.57
N LYS A 168 13.65 24.90 -7.51
CA LYS A 168 14.76 23.99 -7.26
C LYS A 168 15.79 24.65 -6.32
N PRO A 169 16.59 23.87 -5.56
CA PRO A 169 17.69 24.41 -4.75
C PRO A 169 18.64 25.28 -5.59
N TYR A 170 19.35 26.21 -4.92
CA TYR A 170 20.35 27.10 -5.54
C TYR A 170 21.32 26.32 -6.46
N GLY A 171 21.28 26.62 -7.76
CA GLY A 171 22.20 26.05 -8.77
C GLY A 171 21.53 25.35 -9.95
N GLU A 172 20.24 25.00 -9.86
CA GLU A 172 19.47 24.44 -10.98
C GLU A 172 18.42 25.45 -11.47
N SER A 173 18.42 25.80 -12.77
CA SER A 173 17.43 26.73 -13.34
C SER A 173 16.10 26.03 -13.61
N GLY A 174 14.99 26.63 -13.16
CA GLY A 174 13.62 26.23 -13.52
C GLY A 174 12.70 26.06 -12.32
N ILE A 175 11.39 26.15 -12.59
CA ILE A 175 10.31 25.94 -11.61
C ILE A 175 9.58 24.65 -11.96
N ARG A 176 9.29 23.83 -10.94
CA ARG A 176 8.39 22.69 -11.07
C ARG A 176 7.00 23.10 -10.60
N LEU A 177 6.00 22.92 -11.46
CA LEU A 177 4.60 23.02 -11.10
C LEU A 177 4.05 21.61 -10.89
N TRP A 178 3.69 21.31 -9.66
CA TRP A 178 2.99 20.10 -9.29
C TRP A 178 1.50 20.36 -9.38
N ILE A 179 0.82 19.64 -10.26
CA ILE A 179 -0.61 19.79 -10.51
C ILE A 179 -1.28 18.51 -10.05
N SER A 180 -2.18 18.60 -9.08
CA SER A 180 -3.06 17.50 -8.71
C SER A 180 -4.51 17.88 -9.00
N ALA A 181 -5.28 16.91 -9.47
CA ALA A 181 -6.68 17.09 -9.83
C ALA A 181 -7.49 15.91 -9.31
N GLY A 182 -8.49 16.20 -8.48
CA GLY A 182 -9.51 15.26 -8.03
C GLY A 182 -10.87 15.58 -8.65
N GLY A 183 -11.61 14.56 -9.07
CA GLY A 183 -12.94 14.75 -9.63
C GLY A 183 -13.73 13.45 -9.70
N GLN A 184 -14.90 13.48 -10.32
CA GLN A 184 -15.65 12.24 -10.57
C GLN A 184 -14.99 11.44 -11.70
N CYS A 185 -14.97 10.11 -11.58
CA CYS A 185 -14.46 9.26 -12.65
C CYS A 185 -15.38 9.42 -13.88
N PRO A 186 -14.89 9.94 -15.02
CA PRO A 186 -15.76 10.12 -16.18
C PRO A 186 -16.20 8.74 -16.66
N ARG A 187 -17.53 8.48 -16.61
CA ARG A 187 -18.15 7.25 -17.15
C ARG A 187 -17.94 7.05 -18.66
N ARG A 188 -17.13 7.88 -19.33
CA ARG A 188 -16.84 7.81 -20.77
C ARG A 188 -15.34 7.88 -21.05
N ARG A 189 -14.87 6.84 -21.75
CA ARG A 189 -13.54 6.69 -22.35
C ARG A 189 -12.98 8.03 -22.84
N TRP A 190 -11.85 8.43 -22.29
CA TRP A 190 -10.92 9.33 -22.97
C TRP A 190 -10.45 8.65 -24.26
N ARG A 191 -11.11 8.93 -25.39
CA ARG A 191 -10.48 8.70 -26.69
C ARG A 191 -9.45 9.82 -26.86
N ARG A 192 -8.17 9.48 -26.75
CA ARG A 192 -7.08 10.34 -27.24
C ARG A 192 -7.41 10.72 -28.68
N ARG A 193 -7.59 12.01 -28.95
CA ARG A 193 -7.48 12.57 -30.30
C ARG A 193 -6.03 12.91 -30.55
#